data_AF-A0A191WBQ0-F1
#
_entry.id   AF-A0A191WBQ0-F1
#
_cell.length_a   1.000
_cell.length_b   1.000
_cell.length_c   1.000
_cell.angle_alpha   90.00
_cell.angle_beta   90.00
_cell.angle_gamma   90.00
#
_symmetry.space_group_name_H-M   'P 1'
#
loop_
_entity.id
_entity.type
_entity.pdbx_description
1 polymer ?
#
loop_
_entity_poly.entity_id
_entity_poly.type
_entity_poly.pdbx_seq_one_letter_code
_entity_poly.pdbx_strand_id
1 'polypeptide(L)'
;MMQVRPRLALTGAIVALAALTLAGCSPAADDGEPTRSAKPKATPSATPGATDAAGASEDPAAAAANCLVGDWVIADDQMQAFYDQVNVDLAEYAIVYDPSGSSGLSFTKAGTYTYTPDLQLAVDIAGLPAEATMSGTLSGDYTVDGSTVTTANDTNGLNMNVTVDGTAMDGTPVTEQILASPIASAAYDCSGATPVIHFSTDPSTVPITLAKG
;
A
#
# COMPACT_ATOMS: atom_id res chain seq x y z
N MET A 1 27.06 -21.85 43.92
CA MET A 1 25.84 -22.66 44.08
C MET A 1 24.95 -22.40 42.88
N MET A 2 24.91 -23.34 41.93
CA MET A 2 24.11 -23.27 40.71
C MET A 2 22.63 -23.51 41.03
N GLN A 3 21.77 -22.53 40.75
CA GLN A 3 20.32 -22.72 40.78
C GLN A 3 19.84 -23.23 39.41
N VAL A 4 19.44 -24.49 39.37
CA VAL A 4 18.74 -25.12 38.24
C VAL A 4 17.27 -24.72 38.34
N ARG A 5 16.78 -23.93 37.37
CA ARG A 5 15.35 -23.60 37.24
C ARG A 5 14.62 -24.72 36.47
N PRO A 6 13.49 -25.24 36.96
CA PRO A 6 12.74 -26.27 36.26
C PRO A 6 11.99 -25.68 35.07
N ARG A 7 12.16 -26.31 33.89
CA ARG A 7 11.35 -26.04 32.69
C ARG A 7 9.97 -26.66 32.89
N LEU A 8 8.93 -25.84 33.02
CA LEU A 8 7.55 -26.33 32.91
C LEU A 8 7.24 -26.59 31.44
N ALA A 9 6.97 -27.86 31.13
CA ALA A 9 6.44 -28.30 29.84
C ALA A 9 4.95 -27.96 29.78
N LEU A 10 4.57 -26.99 28.94
CA LEU A 10 3.19 -26.68 28.63
C LEU A 10 2.69 -27.72 27.61
N THR A 11 1.87 -28.65 28.06
CA THR A 11 1.26 -29.72 27.27
C THR A 11 0.11 -29.13 26.45
N GLY A 12 0.19 -29.26 25.13
CA GLY A 12 -0.81 -28.76 24.19
C GLY A 12 -2.12 -29.52 24.25
N ALA A 13 -3.22 -28.79 24.11
CA ALA A 13 -4.54 -29.32 23.79
C ALA A 13 -5.07 -28.54 22.58
N ILE A 14 -4.96 -29.15 21.39
CA ILE A 14 -5.60 -28.65 20.18
C ILE A 14 -6.88 -29.45 20.00
N VAL A 15 -8.02 -28.79 20.22
CA VAL A 15 -9.34 -29.27 19.80
C VAL A 15 -9.83 -28.29 18.74
N ALA A 16 -9.96 -28.74 17.51
CA ALA A 16 -10.72 -28.04 16.49
C ALA A 16 -11.48 -29.05 15.63
N LEU A 17 -12.74 -29.26 16.01
CA LEU A 17 -13.78 -29.74 15.09
C LEU A 17 -14.22 -28.56 14.22
N ALA A 18 -14.30 -28.76 12.91
CA ALA A 18 -15.52 -28.57 12.12
C ALA A 18 -15.22 -28.75 10.63
N ALA A 19 -15.68 -29.87 10.08
CA ALA A 19 -15.83 -30.06 8.65
C ALA A 19 -17.03 -29.23 8.17
N LEU A 20 -16.81 -28.26 7.29
CA LEU A 20 -17.86 -27.69 6.46
C LEU A 20 -17.71 -28.23 5.04
N THR A 21 -18.61 -29.13 4.68
CA THR A 21 -18.82 -29.63 3.33
C THR A 21 -19.59 -28.56 2.53
N LEU A 22 -18.93 -27.88 1.59
CA LEU A 22 -19.64 -27.10 0.56
C LEU A 22 -20.05 -28.05 -0.57
N ALA A 23 -21.34 -28.35 -0.63
CA ALA A 23 -21.98 -29.01 -1.75
C ALA A 23 -22.74 -27.97 -2.60
N GLY A 24 -22.48 -28.00 -3.91
CA GLY A 24 -23.42 -27.66 -4.99
C GLY A 24 -23.76 -26.18 -5.20
N CYS A 25 -23.57 -25.65 -6.41
CA CYS A 25 -24.49 -25.88 -7.53
C CYS A 25 -23.99 -25.11 -8.78
N SER A 26 -23.67 -25.82 -9.86
CA SER A 26 -23.68 -25.27 -11.21
C SER A 26 -25.11 -25.27 -11.76
N PRO A 27 -25.43 -24.34 -12.67
CA PRO A 27 -26.13 -24.73 -13.87
C PRO A 27 -25.42 -24.29 -15.16
N ALA A 28 -25.84 -24.98 -16.21
CA ALA A 28 -25.23 -25.14 -17.52
C ALA A 28 -25.46 -23.96 -18.48
N ALA A 29 -24.70 -24.05 -19.58
CA ALA A 29 -24.82 -23.26 -20.80
C ALA A 29 -26.19 -23.37 -21.47
N ASP A 30 -26.55 -22.35 -22.24
CA ASP A 30 -27.43 -22.52 -23.39
C ASP A 30 -26.96 -21.64 -24.55
N ASP A 31 -26.73 -22.32 -25.67
CA ASP A 31 -26.43 -21.82 -27.00
C ASP A 31 -27.65 -21.11 -27.61
N GLY A 32 -27.41 -20.08 -28.43
CA GLY A 32 -28.49 -19.38 -29.12
C GLY A 32 -28.06 -18.40 -30.20
N GLU A 33 -27.53 -18.91 -31.31
CA GLU A 33 -27.68 -18.30 -32.65
C GLU A 33 -28.49 -19.30 -33.50
N PRO A 34 -29.36 -18.90 -34.48
CA PRO A 34 -28.92 -18.08 -35.63
C PRO A 34 -29.98 -17.17 -36.33
N THR A 35 -29.45 -16.25 -37.16
CA THR A 35 -29.97 -15.77 -38.47
C THR A 35 -31.32 -15.03 -38.59
N ARG A 36 -31.29 -13.78 -39.10
CA ARG A 36 -31.84 -13.39 -40.43
C ARG A 36 -31.60 -11.92 -40.80
N SER A 37 -31.07 -11.75 -42.00
CA SER A 37 -31.03 -10.52 -42.80
C SER A 37 -32.42 -9.98 -43.15
N ALA A 38 -32.60 -8.66 -43.05
CA ALA A 38 -33.39 -7.88 -44.02
C ALA A 38 -33.06 -6.38 -43.92
N LYS A 39 -32.42 -5.85 -44.96
CA LYS A 39 -32.38 -4.42 -45.29
C LYS A 39 -33.75 -4.05 -45.92
N PRO A 40 -34.27 -2.83 -45.69
CA PRO A 40 -34.19 -1.89 -46.81
C PRO A 40 -33.88 -0.43 -46.43
N LYS A 41 -33.42 0.25 -47.47
CA LYS A 41 -32.91 1.60 -47.65
C LYS A 41 -34.01 2.68 -47.58
N ALA A 42 -33.76 3.76 -46.85
CA ALA A 42 -34.22 5.12 -47.21
C ALA A 42 -33.35 6.19 -46.50
N THR A 43 -32.94 7.19 -47.27
CA THR A 43 -32.30 8.46 -46.86
C THR A 43 -32.93 9.57 -47.72
N PRO A 44 -32.75 10.89 -47.48
CA PRO A 44 -32.61 11.69 -46.25
C PRO A 44 -33.57 12.91 -46.22
N SER A 45 -33.85 13.47 -45.03
CA SER A 45 -34.23 14.90 -44.75
C SER A 45 -34.78 14.95 -43.31
N ALA A 46 -34.54 15.92 -42.43
CA ALA A 46 -33.86 17.22 -42.51
C ALA A 46 -33.52 17.68 -41.06
N THR A 47 -32.71 18.74 -40.99
CA THR A 47 -32.56 19.71 -39.89
C THR A 47 -31.55 19.38 -38.77
N PRO A 48 -30.51 20.21 -38.58
CA PRO A 48 -29.62 20.14 -37.43
C PRO A 48 -30.34 20.69 -36.19
N GLY A 49 -30.81 19.79 -35.33
CA GLY A 49 -31.10 20.12 -33.94
C GLY A 49 -29.78 20.19 -33.19
N ALA A 50 -29.43 21.37 -32.69
CA ALA A 50 -28.36 21.52 -31.72
C ALA A 50 -28.69 20.65 -30.50
N THR A 51 -28.01 19.51 -30.38
CA THR A 51 -27.97 18.78 -29.12
C THR A 51 -27.11 19.61 -28.19
N ASP A 52 -27.74 20.27 -27.23
CA ASP A 52 -27.05 20.77 -26.05
C ASP A 52 -26.17 19.63 -25.54
N ALA A 53 -24.86 19.84 -25.65
CA ALA A 53 -23.90 19.02 -24.96
C ALA A 53 -24.23 19.17 -23.49
N ALA A 54 -24.93 18.18 -22.93
CA ALA A 54 -25.00 17.97 -21.51
C ALA A 54 -23.55 18.06 -21.04
N GLY A 55 -23.23 19.14 -20.31
CA GLY A 55 -21.93 19.31 -19.70
C GLY A 55 -21.63 18.01 -19.00
N ALA A 56 -20.54 17.36 -19.40
CA ALA A 56 -19.98 16.29 -18.60
C ALA A 56 -19.88 16.88 -17.20
N SER A 57 -20.70 16.37 -16.29
CA SER A 57 -20.54 16.68 -14.88
C SER A 57 -19.19 16.07 -14.55
N GLU A 58 -18.14 16.90 -14.57
CA GLU A 58 -16.86 16.51 -14.02
C GLU A 58 -17.17 16.07 -12.61
N ASP A 59 -16.97 14.77 -12.37
CA ASP A 59 -17.04 14.23 -11.02
C ASP A 59 -16.13 15.10 -10.16
N PRO A 60 -16.63 15.75 -9.09
CA PRO A 60 -15.78 16.54 -8.20
C PRO A 60 -14.58 15.73 -7.67
N ALA A 61 -14.69 14.40 -7.61
CA ALA A 61 -13.59 13.49 -7.29
C ALA A 61 -12.52 13.41 -8.40
N ALA A 62 -12.89 13.61 -9.66
CA ALA A 62 -11.95 13.73 -10.80
C ALA A 62 -11.33 15.13 -10.91
N ALA A 63 -12.01 16.17 -10.39
CA ALA A 63 -11.57 17.57 -10.42
C ALA A 63 -10.80 18.03 -9.18
N ALA A 64 -10.74 17.24 -8.11
CA ALA A 64 -9.59 17.22 -7.21
C ALA A 64 -8.38 16.76 -8.03
N ALA A 65 -7.84 17.66 -8.84
CA ALA A 65 -6.70 17.41 -9.70
C ALA A 65 -5.55 16.97 -8.81
N ASN A 66 -5.35 15.66 -8.74
CA ASN A 66 -4.47 15.01 -7.78
C ASN A 66 -3.08 15.60 -7.93
N CYS A 67 -2.69 16.53 -7.06
CA CYS A 67 -1.32 17.02 -6.99
C CYS A 67 -0.36 15.86 -6.68
N LEU A 68 -0.91 14.74 -6.18
CA LEU A 68 -0.27 13.45 -5.99
C LEU A 68 0.13 12.78 -7.31
N VAL A 69 -0.54 13.05 -8.45
CA VAL A 69 -0.18 12.42 -9.73
C VAL A 69 1.22 12.88 -10.16
N GLY A 70 2.09 11.91 -10.38
CA GLY A 70 3.48 12.10 -10.77
C GLY A 70 4.39 11.12 -10.07
N ASP A 71 5.68 11.27 -10.34
CA ASP A 71 6.75 10.51 -9.73
C ASP A 71 7.40 11.37 -8.63
N TRP A 72 7.59 10.74 -7.47
CA TRP A 72 8.06 11.38 -6.26
C TRP A 72 9.17 10.57 -5.62
N VAL A 73 10.02 11.29 -4.88
CA VAL A 73 11.01 10.73 -3.98
C VAL A 73 10.66 11.17 -2.57
N ILE A 74 10.64 10.21 -1.66
CA ILE A 74 10.70 10.46 -0.23
C ILE A 74 12.17 10.39 0.15
N ALA A 75 12.75 11.56 0.39
CA ALA A 75 14.17 11.73 0.65
C ALA A 75 14.60 11.13 2.00
N ASP A 76 15.91 10.95 2.16
CA ASP A 76 16.54 10.38 3.34
C ASP A 76 16.13 11.07 4.65
N ASP A 77 16.07 12.40 4.66
CA ASP A 77 15.64 13.17 5.83
C ASP A 77 14.16 12.96 6.18
N GLN A 78 13.32 12.70 5.18
CA GLN A 78 11.90 12.41 5.39
C GLN A 78 11.69 10.97 5.87
N MET A 79 12.51 10.03 5.40
CA MET A 79 12.57 8.67 5.93
C MET A 79 13.05 8.66 7.37
N GLN A 80 14.09 9.44 7.69
CA GLN A 80 14.54 9.63 9.07
C GLN A 80 13.41 10.15 9.96
N ALA A 81 12.68 11.18 9.53
CA ALA A 81 11.57 11.73 10.31
C ALA A 81 10.47 10.68 10.58
N PHE A 82 10.18 9.81 9.62
CA PHE A 82 9.25 8.69 9.82
C PHE A 82 9.75 7.71 10.88
N TYR A 83 10.99 7.21 10.74
CA TYR A 83 11.53 6.23 11.68
C TYR A 83 11.84 6.81 13.07
N ASP A 84 12.13 8.11 13.18
CA ASP A 84 12.23 8.79 14.48
C ASP A 84 10.92 8.67 15.27
N GLN A 85 9.78 8.83 14.59
CA GLN A 85 8.48 8.62 15.24
C GLN A 85 8.21 7.14 15.54
N VAL A 86 8.57 6.22 14.64
CA VAL A 86 8.49 4.77 14.91
C VAL A 86 9.29 4.41 16.17
N ASN A 87 10.48 4.99 16.36
CA ASN A 87 11.31 4.77 17.53
C ASN A 87 10.69 5.31 18.82
N VAL A 88 9.99 6.45 18.74
CA VAL A 88 9.21 6.98 19.87
C VAL A 88 8.08 6.02 20.23
N ASP A 89 7.36 5.52 19.22
CA ASP A 89 6.21 4.64 19.41
C ASP A 89 6.64 3.24 19.92
N LEU A 90 7.85 2.78 19.58
CA LEU A 90 8.40 1.48 19.98
C LEU A 90 9.33 1.52 21.19
N ALA A 91 9.44 2.66 21.88
CA ALA A 91 10.37 2.84 22.99
C ALA A 91 10.23 1.78 24.10
N GLU A 92 9.02 1.27 24.35
CA GLU A 92 8.78 0.21 25.36
C GLU A 92 9.39 -1.15 24.99
N TYR A 93 9.61 -1.40 23.70
CA TYR A 93 10.18 -2.64 23.18
C TYR A 93 11.70 -2.60 23.07
N ALA A 94 12.33 -1.45 23.36
CA ALA A 94 13.75 -1.21 23.20
C ALA A 94 14.27 -1.57 21.80
N ILE A 95 13.47 -1.25 20.77
CA ILE A 95 13.82 -1.38 19.37
C ILE A 95 14.10 0.01 18.82
N VAL A 96 15.25 0.19 18.18
CA VAL A 96 15.63 1.44 17.51
C VAL A 96 15.99 1.15 16.07
N TYR A 97 15.37 1.89 15.15
CA TYR A 97 15.65 1.88 13.72
C TYR A 97 16.42 3.15 13.34
N ASP A 98 17.48 3.00 12.56
CA ASP A 98 18.27 4.08 12.00
C ASP A 98 18.31 3.88 10.47
N PRO A 99 17.41 4.55 9.73
CA PRO A 99 17.31 4.37 8.29
C PRO A 99 18.39 5.16 7.54
N SER A 100 18.72 4.68 6.36
CA SER A 100 19.41 5.45 5.34
C SER A 100 18.89 5.05 3.96
N GLY A 101 18.89 5.99 3.02
CA GLY A 101 18.43 5.78 1.66
C GLY A 101 17.17 6.57 1.35
N SER A 102 16.41 6.15 0.35
CA SER A 102 15.21 6.87 -0.08
C SER A 102 14.16 5.91 -0.61
N SER A 103 12.95 6.41 -0.81
CA SER A 103 11.90 5.63 -1.47
C SER A 103 11.28 6.39 -2.62
N GLY A 104 11.02 5.68 -3.72
CA GLY A 104 10.17 6.17 -4.79
C GLY A 104 8.69 5.99 -4.46
N LEU A 105 7.87 6.95 -4.86
CA LEU A 105 6.41 6.89 -4.78
C LEU A 105 5.82 7.50 -6.04
N SER A 106 4.95 6.79 -6.74
CA SER A 106 4.25 7.34 -7.90
C SER A 106 2.76 7.11 -7.81
N PHE A 107 2.01 8.06 -8.35
CA PHE A 107 0.56 7.97 -8.55
C PHE A 107 0.23 8.30 -10.00
N THR A 108 -0.54 7.44 -10.65
CA THR A 108 -0.95 7.64 -12.05
C THR A 108 -2.34 8.24 -12.14
N LYS A 109 -2.67 8.88 -13.28
CA LYS A 109 -4.04 9.33 -13.55
C LYS A 109 -5.06 8.18 -13.67
N ALA A 110 -4.59 6.96 -13.86
CA ALA A 110 -5.43 5.78 -13.99
C ALA A 110 -5.87 5.21 -12.64
N GLY A 111 -5.46 5.82 -11.52
CA GLY A 111 -5.82 5.35 -10.19
C GLY A 111 -4.90 4.25 -9.66
N THR A 112 -3.67 4.11 -10.20
CA THR A 112 -2.68 3.17 -9.67
C THR A 112 -1.53 3.89 -8.96
N TYR A 113 -1.01 3.30 -7.89
CA TYR A 113 0.15 3.78 -7.18
C TYR A 113 1.29 2.75 -7.18
N THR A 114 2.52 3.21 -6.97
CA THR A 114 3.69 2.35 -6.83
C THR A 114 4.63 2.92 -5.78
N TYR A 115 5.06 2.07 -4.85
CA TYR A 115 6.05 2.38 -3.82
C TYR A 115 7.29 1.50 -4.03
N THR A 116 8.46 2.12 -4.14
CA THR A 116 9.74 1.44 -4.40
C THR A 116 10.78 1.89 -3.37
N PRO A 117 10.85 1.25 -2.20
CA PRO A 117 11.85 1.57 -1.21
C PRO A 117 13.23 1.13 -1.67
N ASP A 118 14.24 1.91 -1.28
CA ASP A 118 15.65 1.56 -1.33
C ASP A 118 16.28 2.03 -0.01
N LEU A 119 15.99 1.27 1.05
CA LEU A 119 16.38 1.61 2.41
C LEU A 119 17.34 0.57 2.99
N GLN A 120 18.34 1.05 3.70
CA GLN A 120 19.13 0.28 4.65
C GLN A 120 18.74 0.74 6.07
N LEU A 121 18.34 -0.20 6.91
CA LEU A 121 17.98 0.03 8.30
C LEU A 121 19.06 -0.60 9.18
N ALA A 122 19.76 0.18 9.97
CA ALA A 122 20.42 -0.35 11.16
C ALA A 122 19.37 -0.49 12.26
N VAL A 123 19.33 -1.64 12.93
CA VAL A 123 18.33 -1.95 13.94
C VAL A 123 19.04 -2.39 15.21
N ASP A 124 18.73 -1.76 16.34
CA ASP A 124 19.16 -2.22 17.67
C ASP A 124 17.97 -2.80 18.40
N ILE A 125 18.07 -4.06 18.82
CA ILE A 125 17.03 -4.77 19.57
C ILE A 125 17.59 -5.07 20.96
N ALA A 126 17.29 -4.20 21.93
CA ALA A 126 17.78 -4.31 23.31
C ALA A 126 19.31 -4.49 23.39
N GLY A 127 20.06 -3.74 22.58
CA GLY A 127 21.53 -3.79 22.49
C GLY A 127 22.08 -4.86 21.54
N LEU A 128 21.22 -5.57 20.80
CA LEU A 128 21.64 -6.51 19.77
C LEU A 128 21.55 -5.83 18.39
N PRO A 129 22.70 -5.59 17.73
CA PRO A 129 22.70 -4.97 16.41
C PRO A 129 22.23 -5.96 15.34
N ALA A 130 21.40 -5.45 14.45
CA ALA A 130 20.88 -6.09 13.26
C ALA A 130 20.90 -5.10 12.10
N GLU A 131 20.94 -5.60 10.88
CA GLU A 131 20.84 -4.79 9.67
C GLU A 131 19.71 -5.33 8.82
N ALA A 132 18.88 -4.46 8.25
CA ALA A 132 17.83 -4.85 7.32
C ALA A 132 17.88 -4.01 6.05
N THR A 133 17.77 -4.64 4.88
CA THR A 133 17.59 -3.92 3.61
C THR A 133 16.16 -4.09 3.14
N MET A 134 15.47 -2.99 2.83
CA MET A 134 14.13 -3.00 2.26
C MET A 134 14.19 -2.55 0.80
N SER A 135 13.69 -3.39 -0.09
CA SER A 135 13.74 -3.18 -1.55
C SER A 135 12.50 -3.74 -2.24
N GLY A 136 12.43 -3.57 -3.55
CA GLY A 136 11.38 -4.14 -4.39
C GLY A 136 10.26 -3.15 -4.68
N THR A 137 9.03 -3.65 -4.81
CA THR A 137 7.90 -2.82 -5.24
C THR A 137 6.60 -3.25 -4.58
N LEU A 138 5.85 -2.30 -4.05
CA LEU A 138 4.45 -2.44 -3.67
C LEU A 138 3.59 -1.63 -4.63
N SER A 139 2.54 -2.22 -5.18
CA SER A 139 1.63 -1.52 -6.08
C SER A 139 0.19 -1.97 -5.92
N GLY A 140 -0.71 -1.10 -6.36
CA GLY A 140 -2.12 -1.39 -6.46
C GLY A 140 -2.91 -0.15 -6.81
N ASP A 141 -4.20 -0.20 -6.55
CA ASP A 141 -5.11 0.91 -6.79
C ASP A 141 -5.07 1.95 -5.66
N TYR A 142 -5.36 3.21 -6.00
CA TYR A 142 -5.60 4.27 -5.05
C TYR A 142 -6.83 5.09 -5.43
N THR A 143 -7.50 5.61 -4.40
CA THR A 143 -8.60 6.55 -4.54
C THR A 143 -8.33 7.78 -3.69
N VAL A 144 -9.00 8.87 -4.04
CA VAL A 144 -8.94 10.12 -3.31
C VAL A 144 -10.34 10.61 -3.02
N ASP A 145 -10.59 10.89 -1.74
CA ASP A 145 -11.83 11.48 -1.25
C ASP A 145 -11.48 12.73 -0.41
N GLY A 146 -11.82 13.90 -0.94
CA GLY A 146 -11.48 15.18 -0.32
C GLY A 146 -9.96 15.37 -0.17
N SER A 147 -9.47 15.30 1.07
CA SER A 147 -8.06 15.45 1.44
C SER A 147 -7.42 14.15 1.92
N THR A 148 -8.03 13.01 1.60
CA THR A 148 -7.57 11.69 2.03
C THR A 148 -7.26 10.83 0.82
N VAL A 149 -6.06 10.27 0.77
CA VAL A 149 -5.67 9.21 -0.16
C VAL A 149 -5.86 7.86 0.51
N THR A 150 -6.47 6.91 -0.19
CA THR A 150 -6.63 5.52 0.26
C THR A 150 -6.00 4.60 -0.75
N THR A 151 -5.17 3.66 -0.31
CA THR A 151 -4.52 2.67 -1.19
C THR A 151 -5.01 1.27 -0.90
N ALA A 152 -5.28 0.51 -1.96
CA ALA A 152 -5.50 -0.93 -1.91
C ALA A 152 -4.25 -1.64 -2.47
N ASN A 153 -3.71 -2.61 -1.74
CA ASN A 153 -2.52 -3.32 -2.17
C ASN A 153 -2.93 -4.54 -3.00
N ASP A 154 -2.57 -4.54 -4.28
CA ASP A 154 -2.89 -5.66 -5.20
C ASP A 154 -1.70 -6.57 -5.45
N THR A 155 -0.49 -5.98 -5.50
CA THR A 155 0.76 -6.69 -5.74
C THR A 155 1.80 -6.28 -4.73
N ASN A 156 2.26 -7.25 -3.95
CA ASN A 156 3.38 -7.08 -3.03
C ASN A 156 4.61 -7.82 -3.55
N GLY A 157 5.59 -7.06 -4.03
CA GLY A 157 6.94 -7.51 -4.36
C GLY A 157 8.01 -6.89 -3.46
N LEU A 158 7.65 -6.42 -2.26
CA LEU A 158 8.62 -5.94 -1.29
C LEU A 158 9.44 -7.10 -0.74
N ASN A 159 10.73 -6.85 -0.55
CA ASN A 159 11.65 -7.78 0.07
C ASN A 159 12.36 -7.09 1.22
N MET A 160 12.38 -7.76 2.38
CA MET A 160 13.20 -7.35 3.51
C MET A 160 14.18 -8.48 3.86
N ASN A 161 15.46 -8.20 3.70
CA ASN A 161 16.53 -9.10 4.10
C ASN A 161 17.12 -8.61 5.41
N VAL A 162 17.13 -9.45 6.44
CA VAL A 162 17.61 -9.09 7.78
C VAL A 162 18.87 -9.90 8.08
N THR A 163 19.90 -9.25 8.59
CA THR A 163 21.15 -9.87 9.02
C THR A 163 21.37 -9.58 10.49
N VAL A 164 21.58 -10.62 11.31
CA VAL A 164 21.97 -10.49 12.71
C VAL A 164 23.31 -11.18 12.89
N ASP A 165 24.30 -10.44 13.38
CA ASP A 165 25.65 -10.97 13.62
C ASP A 165 26.26 -11.65 12.37
N GLY A 166 26.00 -11.06 11.18
CA GLY A 166 26.46 -11.58 9.89
C GLY A 166 25.69 -12.81 9.36
N THR A 167 24.66 -13.28 10.07
CA THR A 167 23.79 -14.37 9.63
C THR A 167 22.50 -13.82 9.03
N ALA A 168 22.25 -14.12 7.75
CA ALA A 168 20.99 -13.77 7.10
C ALA A 168 19.83 -14.56 7.72
N MET A 169 18.76 -13.84 8.05
CA MET A 169 17.49 -14.37 8.50
C MET A 169 16.41 -13.95 7.50
N ASP A 170 15.43 -14.83 7.31
CA ASP A 170 14.27 -14.51 6.50
C ASP A 170 13.39 -13.50 7.24
N GLY A 171 13.43 -12.24 6.79
CA GLY A 171 12.64 -11.14 7.33
C GLY A 171 11.17 -11.14 6.90
N THR A 172 10.76 -12.07 6.03
CA THR A 172 9.41 -12.12 5.44
C THR A 172 8.26 -11.97 6.46
N PRO A 173 8.30 -12.61 7.65
CA PRO A 173 7.24 -12.43 8.66
C PRO A 173 7.13 -11.00 9.21
N VAL A 174 8.24 -10.25 9.25
CA VAL A 174 8.24 -8.84 9.64
C VAL A 174 7.77 -7.97 8.47
N THR A 175 8.10 -8.36 7.24
CA THR A 175 7.58 -7.69 6.04
C THR A 175 6.06 -7.70 6.02
N GLU A 176 5.40 -8.79 6.42
CA GLU A 176 3.93 -8.90 6.54
C GLU A 176 3.30 -7.87 7.50
N GLN A 177 4.01 -7.47 8.56
CA GLN A 177 3.56 -6.39 9.45
C GLN A 177 3.82 -4.99 8.83
N ILE A 178 4.89 -4.85 8.04
CA ILE A 178 5.19 -3.65 7.25
C ILE A 178 4.20 -3.47 6.07
N LEU A 179 3.45 -4.52 5.68
CA LEU A 179 2.41 -4.43 4.65
C LEU A 179 1.18 -3.63 5.05
N ALA A 180 1.06 -3.23 6.32
CA ALA A 180 0.27 -2.06 6.65
C ALA A 180 0.96 -0.84 6.02
N SER A 181 0.71 -0.65 4.72
CA SER A 181 1.24 0.47 3.95
C SER A 181 1.03 1.76 4.75
N PRO A 182 2.07 2.55 5.03
CA PRO A 182 1.92 3.77 5.84
C PRO A 182 1.01 4.81 5.18
N ILE A 183 0.63 4.59 3.92
CA ILE A 183 -0.30 5.38 3.11
C ILE A 183 -1.68 4.73 2.90
N ALA A 184 -1.99 3.61 3.57
CA ALA A 184 -3.24 2.86 3.39
C ALA A 184 -4.50 3.74 3.48
N SER A 185 -4.49 4.70 4.42
CA SER A 185 -5.42 5.81 4.47
C SER A 185 -4.70 7.00 5.10
N ALA A 186 -4.32 7.98 4.29
CA ALA A 186 -3.50 9.10 4.72
C ALA A 186 -4.13 10.43 4.31
N ALA A 187 -4.11 11.39 5.23
CA ALA A 187 -4.36 12.79 4.86
C ALA A 187 -3.23 13.28 3.94
N TYR A 188 -3.54 14.15 2.99
CA TYR A 188 -2.54 14.82 2.17
C TYR A 188 -2.84 16.30 1.99
N ASP A 189 -1.79 17.10 1.78
CA ASP A 189 -1.86 18.52 1.49
C ASP A 189 -1.15 18.84 0.17
N CYS A 190 -1.83 19.65 -0.66
CA CYS A 190 -1.38 20.14 -1.96
C CYS A 190 -1.16 21.67 -1.98
N SER A 191 -1.22 22.34 -0.82
CA SER A 191 -1.13 23.80 -0.72
C SER A 191 0.26 24.34 -1.09
N GLY A 192 1.29 23.49 -1.02
CA GLY A 192 2.67 23.79 -1.35
C GLY A 192 3.08 23.47 -2.79
N ALA A 193 4.38 23.66 -3.09
CA ALA A 193 4.96 23.33 -4.39
C ALA A 193 5.09 21.81 -4.63
N THR A 194 5.19 21.04 -3.55
CA THR A 194 5.16 19.59 -3.57
C THR A 194 4.15 19.06 -2.55
N PRO A 195 3.57 17.86 -2.76
CA PRO A 195 2.61 17.29 -1.84
C PRO A 195 3.24 16.90 -0.51
N VAL A 196 2.43 16.95 0.55
CA VAL A 196 2.73 16.35 1.86
C VAL A 196 1.73 15.23 2.10
N ILE A 197 2.18 14.03 2.47
CA ILE A 197 1.32 12.90 2.86
C ILE A 197 1.59 12.57 4.33
N HIS A 198 0.54 12.39 5.12
CA HIS A 198 0.63 12.07 6.53
C HIS A 198 0.71 10.55 6.73
N PHE A 199 1.91 10.01 6.79
CA PHE A 199 2.17 8.58 6.96
C PHE A 199 1.78 8.16 8.39
N SER A 200 1.09 7.03 8.53
CA SER A 200 0.75 6.47 9.84
C SER A 200 1.87 5.58 10.36
N THR A 201 2.19 5.71 11.64
CA THR A 201 2.99 4.73 12.40
C THR A 201 2.13 3.85 13.31
N ASP A 202 0.85 4.23 13.53
CA ASP A 202 -0.05 3.68 14.56
C ASP A 202 0.62 3.60 15.95
N PRO A 203 0.46 4.62 16.83
CA PRO A 203 -0.71 5.52 16.93
C PRO A 203 -0.53 6.91 16.32
N SER A 204 0.66 7.22 15.79
CA SER A 204 1.02 8.57 15.37
C SER A 204 0.91 8.76 13.85
N THR A 205 0.98 10.03 13.42
CA THR A 205 1.11 10.39 11.99
C THR A 205 2.28 11.33 11.80
N VAL A 206 3.00 11.15 10.70
CA VAL A 206 4.20 11.92 10.34
C VAL A 206 3.97 12.60 9.00
N PRO A 207 4.09 13.94 8.90
CA PRO A 207 4.00 14.63 7.62
C PRO A 207 5.26 14.34 6.79
N ILE A 208 5.09 13.71 5.64
CA ILE A 208 6.15 13.37 4.69
C ILE A 208 6.05 14.29 3.49
N THR A 209 7.05 15.16 3.33
CA THR A 209 7.14 16.05 2.17
C THR A 209 7.73 15.30 0.99
N LEU A 210 7.01 15.25 -0.12
CA LEU A 210 7.50 14.62 -1.34
C LEU A 210 8.43 15.56 -2.11
N ALA A 211 9.49 15.02 -2.69
CA ALA A 211 10.32 15.71 -3.68
C ALA A 211 9.99 15.18 -5.08
N LYS A 212 10.23 15.98 -6.12
CA LYS A 212 10.09 15.49 -7.52
C LYS A 212 11.17 14.44 -7.81
N GLY A 213 10.74 13.29 -8.33
CA GLY A 213 11.61 12.21 -8.80
C GLY A 213 12.12 12.39 -10.22
#